data_AF-A0A257A9T9-F1
#
_entry.id   AF-A0A257A9T9-F1
#
_cell.length_a   1.000
_cell.length_b   1.000
_cell.length_c   1.000
_cell.angle_alpha   90.00
_cell.angle_beta   90.00
_cell.angle_gamma   90.00
#
_symmetry.space_group_name_H-M   'P 1'
#
loop_
_entity.id
_entity.type
_entity.pdbx_description
1 polymer ?
#
loop_
_entity_poly.entity_id
_entity_poly.type
_entity_poly.pdbx_seq_one_letter_code
_entity_poly.pdbx_strand_id
1 'polypeptide(L)'
;ENGISHIISLGGLPTPKRMEINKPEVGGLGVLKEDREFLRSRGIKVISDGFLAGIYALIAKESFRRGQSCIVLLAESHLNYPDPGAAASILEALSKLFGISVDVKPLLEKAEELRLKLRELMKRTTEALRVSGKDYEYTPPLMYR
;
A
#
# COMPACT_ATOMS: atom_id res chain seq x y z
N GLU A 1 -7.20 24.93 -21.53
CA GLU A 1 -6.62 24.21 -20.37
C GLU A 1 -7.69 24.08 -19.30
N ASN A 2 -8.04 22.86 -18.87
CA ASN A 2 -9.33 22.53 -18.24
C ASN A 2 -9.49 22.96 -16.75
N GLY A 3 -8.78 23.98 -16.26
CA GLY A 3 -9.00 24.50 -14.90
C GLY A 3 -8.84 23.46 -13.77
N ILE A 4 -7.86 22.57 -13.89
CA ILE A 4 -7.62 21.51 -12.89
C ILE A 4 -7.19 22.15 -11.57
N SER A 5 -7.89 21.84 -10.47
CA SER A 5 -7.54 22.34 -9.13
C SER A 5 -6.45 21.50 -8.48
N HIS A 6 -6.54 20.17 -8.54
CA HIS A 6 -5.58 19.25 -7.90
C HIS A 6 -5.34 18.00 -8.75
N ILE A 7 -4.09 17.55 -8.83
CA ILE A 7 -3.71 16.24 -9.37
C ILE A 7 -3.41 15.30 -8.20
N ILE A 8 -4.19 14.23 -8.05
CA ILE A 8 -4.00 13.26 -6.96
C ILE A 8 -3.52 11.92 -7.52
N SER A 9 -2.35 11.49 -7.05
CA SER A 9 -1.80 10.16 -7.33
C SER A 9 -1.94 9.27 -6.10
N LEU A 10 -2.32 8.01 -6.31
CA LEU A 10 -2.56 7.03 -5.24
C LEU A 10 -1.58 5.86 -5.39
N GLY A 11 -0.99 5.41 -4.30
CA GLY A 11 -0.04 4.29 -4.31
C GLY A 11 0.11 3.60 -2.97
N GLY A 12 0.88 2.51 -2.98
CA GLY A 12 1.25 1.77 -1.76
C GLY A 12 2.67 2.10 -1.31
N LEU A 13 2.89 2.03 0.00
CA LEU A 13 4.21 2.07 0.62
C LEU A 13 4.47 0.69 1.25
N PRO A 14 5.43 -0.09 0.75
CA PRO A 14 5.75 -1.39 1.32
C PRO A 14 6.13 -1.29 2.79
N THR A 15 5.32 -1.89 3.67
CA THR A 15 5.51 -1.81 5.12
C THR A 15 5.84 -3.18 5.72
N PRO A 16 6.96 -3.33 6.45
CA PRO A 16 7.25 -4.54 7.20
C PRO A 16 6.12 -4.87 8.18
N LYS A 17 5.84 -6.16 8.39
CA LYS A 17 4.80 -6.61 9.33
C LYS A 17 3.39 -6.04 9.06
N ARG A 18 3.09 -5.64 7.81
CA ARG A 18 1.75 -5.20 7.41
C ARG A 18 0.60 -6.13 7.85
N MET A 19 0.84 -7.44 7.96
CA MET A 19 -0.14 -8.42 8.47
C MET A 19 -0.55 -8.22 9.93
N GLU A 20 0.29 -7.58 10.73
CA GLU A 20 0.07 -7.28 12.16
C GLU A 20 -0.64 -5.92 12.37
N ILE A 21 -0.68 -5.10 11.33
CA ILE A 21 -1.28 -3.76 11.35
C ILE A 21 -2.77 -3.89 11.02
N ASN A 22 -3.64 -3.46 11.95
CA ASN A 22 -5.09 -3.49 11.73
C ASN A 22 -5.54 -2.48 10.67
N LYS A 23 -5.05 -1.25 10.76
CA LYS A 23 -5.41 -0.16 9.86
C LYS A 23 -4.15 0.50 9.27
N PRO A 24 -3.93 0.39 7.96
CA PRO A 24 -2.83 1.08 7.27
C PRO A 24 -2.82 2.57 7.54
N GLU A 25 -1.66 3.11 7.88
CA GLU A 25 -1.49 4.55 7.83
C GLU A 25 -1.39 5.04 6.38
N VAL A 26 -1.80 6.28 6.15
CA VAL A 26 -1.67 6.96 4.86
C VAL A 26 -0.83 8.21 5.05
N GLY A 27 0.30 8.24 4.36
CA GLY A 27 1.14 9.42 4.22
C GLY A 27 0.83 10.18 2.93
N GLY A 28 1.11 11.47 2.92
CA GLY A 28 0.97 12.33 1.75
C GLY A 28 2.26 13.05 1.41
N LEU A 29 2.56 13.16 0.12
CA LEU A 29 3.59 14.02 -0.42
C LEU A 29 2.93 15.13 -1.23
N GLY A 30 3.15 16.38 -0.82
CA GLY A 30 2.68 17.56 -1.56
C GLY A 30 3.83 18.20 -2.32
N VAL A 31 3.60 18.50 -3.59
CA VAL A 31 4.61 19.11 -4.48
C VAL A 31 4.81 20.59 -4.14
N LEU A 32 3.73 21.34 -3.96
CA LEU A 32 3.77 22.75 -3.58
C LEU A 32 3.70 22.94 -2.06
N LYS A 33 3.95 24.16 -1.59
CA LYS A 33 3.87 24.47 -0.15
C LYS A 33 2.42 24.34 0.34
N GLU A 34 1.49 24.85 -0.46
CA GLU A 34 0.06 24.86 -0.26
C GLU A 34 -0.49 23.43 -0.18
N ASP A 35 0.04 22.50 -1.00
CA ASP A 35 -0.33 21.08 -0.97
C ASP A 35 0.00 20.44 0.39
N ARG A 36 1.17 20.77 0.95
CA ARG A 36 1.63 20.23 2.24
C ARG A 36 0.84 20.84 3.41
N GLU A 37 0.47 22.11 3.31
CA GLU A 37 -0.40 22.76 4.29
C GLU A 37 -1.82 22.19 4.24
N PHE A 38 -2.34 21.95 3.03
CA PHE A 38 -3.63 21.30 2.83
C PHE A 38 -3.66 19.90 3.47
N LEU A 39 -2.66 19.06 3.21
CA LEU A 39 -2.51 17.75 3.86
C LEU A 39 -2.51 17.85 5.39
N ARG A 40 -1.70 18.75 5.95
CA ARG A 40 -1.62 18.96 7.41
C ARG A 40 -2.94 19.42 8.01
N SER A 41 -3.63 20.35 7.36
CA SER A 41 -4.94 20.86 7.83
C SER A 41 -6.01 19.78 7.90
N ARG A 42 -5.84 18.69 7.14
CA ARG A 42 -6.75 17.55 7.07
C ARG A 42 -6.27 16.35 7.91
N GLY A 43 -5.21 16.53 8.69
CA GLY A 43 -4.65 15.50 9.57
C GLY A 43 -3.94 14.37 8.82
N ILE A 44 -3.51 14.59 7.57
CA ILE A 44 -2.69 13.63 6.84
C ILE A 44 -1.22 13.93 7.10
N LYS A 45 -0.47 12.91 7.51
CA LYS A 45 0.96 13.00 7.79
C LYS A 45 1.70 13.31 6.48
N VAL A 46 2.46 14.40 6.47
CA VAL A 46 3.31 14.75 5.33
C VAL A 46 4.60 13.94 5.41
N ILE A 47 4.94 13.27 4.31
CA ILE A 47 6.20 12.55 4.15
C ILE A 47 7.28 13.60 3.84
N SER A 48 8.25 13.75 4.75
CA SER A 48 9.36 14.71 4.63
C SER A 48 10.60 14.14 3.97
N ASP A 49 10.80 12.82 4.07
CA ASP A 49 12.03 12.14 3.70
C ASP A 49 11.74 10.92 2.83
N GLY A 50 12.60 10.67 1.84
CA GLY A 50 12.51 9.53 0.94
C GLY A 50 12.71 9.90 -0.53
N PHE A 51 12.55 8.91 -1.41
CA PHE A 51 12.68 9.08 -2.86
C PHE A 51 11.35 8.73 -3.54
N LEU A 52 10.85 9.65 -4.37
CA LEU A 52 9.72 9.39 -5.26
C LEU A 52 10.25 8.92 -6.61
N ALA A 53 9.74 7.79 -7.10
CA ALA A 53 10.19 7.18 -8.35
C ALA A 53 9.01 6.84 -9.28
N GLY A 54 9.34 6.44 -10.52
CA GLY A 54 8.37 5.97 -11.52
C GLY A 54 7.43 7.08 -12.00
N ILE A 55 6.20 6.70 -12.35
CA ILE A 55 5.20 7.62 -12.91
C ILE A 55 4.82 8.73 -11.93
N TYR A 56 4.79 8.44 -10.62
CA TYR A 56 4.50 9.44 -9.60
C TYR A 56 5.53 10.58 -9.60
N ALA A 57 6.81 10.24 -9.76
CA ALA A 57 7.87 11.23 -9.84
C ALA A 57 7.77 12.10 -11.08
N LEU A 58 7.43 11.49 -12.22
CA LEU A 58 7.25 12.22 -13.49
C LEU A 58 6.07 13.19 -13.41
N ILE A 59 4.92 12.75 -12.90
CA ILE A 59 3.74 13.60 -12.70
C ILE A 59 4.07 14.72 -11.72
N ALA A 60 4.65 14.40 -10.56
CA ALA A 60 5.01 15.39 -9.56
C ALA A 60 5.99 16.44 -10.10
N LYS A 61 7.02 16.01 -10.86
CA LYS A 61 7.99 16.89 -11.50
C LYS A 61 7.33 17.83 -12.51
N GLU A 62 6.45 17.31 -13.36
CA GLU A 62 5.78 18.12 -14.38
C GLU A 62 4.78 19.09 -13.75
N SER A 63 4.04 18.66 -12.74
CA SER A 63 3.15 19.51 -11.95
C SER A 63 3.92 20.64 -11.27
N PHE A 64 5.07 20.34 -10.65
CA PHE A 64 5.95 21.33 -10.06
C PHE A 64 6.40 22.37 -11.09
N ARG A 65 6.86 21.90 -12.26
CA ARG A 65 7.33 22.77 -13.36
C ARG A 65 6.24 23.72 -13.85
N ARG A 66 4.97 23.30 -13.79
CA ARG A 66 3.81 24.10 -14.20
C ARG A 66 3.18 24.92 -13.08
N GLY A 67 3.68 24.82 -11.84
CA GLY A 67 3.02 25.43 -10.67
C GLY A 67 1.63 24.84 -10.39
N GLN A 68 1.37 23.61 -10.82
CA GLN A 68 0.10 22.92 -10.63
C GLN A 68 0.13 22.12 -9.32
N SER A 69 -0.94 22.21 -8.53
CA SER A 69 -1.09 21.41 -7.31
C SER A 69 -1.05 19.91 -7.62
N CYS A 70 -0.20 19.19 -6.88
CA CYS A 70 -0.08 17.76 -7.00
C CYS A 70 0.23 17.09 -5.66
N ILE A 71 -0.57 16.09 -5.32
CA ILE A 71 -0.45 15.31 -4.08
C ILE A 71 -0.33 13.84 -4.44
N VAL A 72 0.60 13.15 -3.79
CA VAL A 72 0.74 11.69 -3.83
C VAL A 72 0.34 11.14 -2.47
N LEU A 73 -0.68 10.29 -2.41
CA LEU A 73 -1.09 9.56 -1.22
C LEU A 73 -0.53 8.14 -1.28
N LEU A 74 0.15 7.74 -0.20
CA LEU A 74 0.79 6.44 -0.06
C LEU A 74 0.27 5.75 1.20
N ALA A 75 -0.42 4.63 1.03
CA ALA A 75 -0.88 3.81 2.16
C ALA A 75 0.10 2.67 2.44
N GLU A 76 0.33 2.37 3.70
CA GLU A 76 1.08 1.19 4.10
C GLU A 76 0.47 -0.07 3.50
N SER A 77 1.25 -0.83 2.75
CA SER A 77 0.74 -1.96 1.97
C SER A 77 1.69 -3.14 1.93
N HIS A 78 1.17 -4.30 1.52
CA HIS A 78 1.99 -5.45 1.17
C HIS A 78 2.80 -5.17 -0.10
N LEU A 79 4.04 -5.68 -0.14
CA LEU A 79 4.89 -5.59 -1.32
C LEU A 79 4.45 -6.58 -2.42
N ASN A 80 4.17 -7.82 -2.02
CA ASN A 80 4.00 -8.95 -2.95
C ASN A 80 2.55 -9.40 -3.10
N TYR A 81 1.61 -8.75 -2.41
CA TYR A 81 0.21 -9.16 -2.38
C TYR A 81 -0.69 -7.94 -2.56
N PRO A 82 -1.84 -8.10 -3.25
CA PRO A 82 -2.88 -7.09 -3.25
C PRO A 82 -3.32 -6.76 -1.82
N ASP A 83 -3.56 -5.48 -1.53
CA ASP A 83 -3.97 -5.03 -0.20
C ASP A 83 -5.23 -4.16 -0.28
N PRO A 84 -6.43 -4.78 -0.25
CA PRO A 84 -7.70 -4.03 -0.25
C PRO A 84 -7.86 -3.11 0.97
N GLY A 85 -7.23 -3.45 2.12
CA GLY A 85 -7.27 -2.62 3.32
C GLY A 85 -6.47 -1.32 3.17
N ALA A 86 -5.35 -1.37 2.45
CA ALA A 86 -4.58 -0.18 2.09
C ALA A 86 -5.39 0.72 1.14
N ALA A 87 -6.06 0.13 0.14
CA ALA A 87 -6.94 0.88 -0.77
C ALA A 87 -8.10 1.55 -0.01
N ALA A 88 -8.73 0.85 0.94
CA ALA A 88 -9.78 1.43 1.79
C ALA A 88 -9.27 2.65 2.57
N SER A 89 -8.06 2.54 3.13
CA SER A 89 -7.43 3.64 3.90
C SER A 89 -7.12 4.85 3.02
N ILE A 90 -6.72 4.65 1.76
CA ILE A 90 -6.56 5.75 0.79
C ILE A 90 -7.90 6.44 0.52
N LEU A 91 -8.97 5.68 0.31
CA LEU A 91 -10.28 6.26 0.04
C LEU A 91 -10.78 7.09 1.23
N GLU A 92 -10.59 6.61 2.46
CA GLU A 92 -10.89 7.40 3.66
C GLU A 92 -10.04 8.68 3.74
N ALA A 93 -8.76 8.63 3.36
CA ALA A 93 -7.90 9.81 3.30
C ALA A 93 -8.41 10.82 2.25
N LEU A 94 -8.82 10.34 1.07
CA LEU A 94 -9.45 11.18 0.05
C LEU A 94 -10.76 11.80 0.55
N SER A 95 -11.58 11.03 1.26
CA SER A 95 -12.80 11.54 1.90
C SER A 95 -12.51 12.68 2.88
N LYS A 96 -11.44 12.58 3.68
CA LYS A 96 -11.02 13.66 4.59
C LYS A 96 -10.54 14.91 3.85
N LEU A 97 -9.83 14.74 2.75
CA LEU A 97 -9.31 15.84 1.94
C LEU A 97 -10.42 16.63 1.27
N PHE A 98 -11.33 15.95 0.59
CA PHE A 98 -12.29 16.58 -0.33
C PHE A 98 -13.75 16.49 0.13
N GLY A 99 -14.04 15.84 1.25
CA GLY A 99 -15.41 15.65 1.74
C GLY A 99 -16.24 14.68 0.90
N ILE A 100 -15.60 13.84 0.09
CA ILE A 100 -16.27 12.87 -0.78
C ILE A 100 -16.61 11.63 0.05
N SER A 101 -17.88 11.25 0.12
CA SER A 101 -18.29 10.01 0.78
C SER A 101 -18.13 8.82 -0.17
N VAL A 102 -17.35 7.82 0.23
CA VAL A 102 -17.19 6.56 -0.50
C VAL A 102 -17.37 5.41 0.47
N ASP A 103 -18.24 4.45 0.13
CA ASP A 103 -18.40 3.24 0.94
C ASP A 103 -17.20 2.31 0.74
N VAL A 104 -16.37 2.20 1.78
CA VAL A 104 -15.19 1.33 1.80
C VAL A 104 -15.47 -0.07 2.33
N LYS A 105 -16.70 -0.35 2.79
CA LYS A 105 -17.08 -1.65 3.36
C LYS A 105 -16.76 -2.83 2.44
N PRO A 106 -17.01 -2.79 1.12
CA PRO A 106 -16.66 -3.90 0.22
C PRO A 106 -15.15 -4.19 0.19
N LEU A 107 -14.30 -3.17 0.33
CA LEU A 107 -12.85 -3.35 0.37
C LEU A 107 -12.40 -3.98 1.68
N LEU A 108 -13.02 -3.60 2.80
CA LEU A 108 -12.71 -4.16 4.12
C LEU A 108 -13.12 -5.64 4.21
N GLU A 109 -14.30 -5.99 3.69
CA GLU A 109 -14.74 -7.39 3.58
C GLU A 109 -13.77 -8.19 2.71
N LYS A 110 -13.34 -7.63 1.58
CA LYS A 110 -12.38 -8.29 0.69
C LYS A 110 -11.00 -8.44 1.32
N ALA A 111 -10.56 -7.47 2.12
CA ALA A 111 -9.31 -7.53 2.86
C ALA A 111 -9.32 -8.71 3.84
N GLU A 112 -10.43 -8.90 4.56
CA GLU A 112 -10.57 -9.99 5.52
C GLU A 112 -10.63 -11.36 4.82
N GLU A 113 -11.39 -11.47 3.73
CA GLU A 113 -11.42 -12.68 2.90
C GLU A 113 -10.01 -13.06 2.41
N LEU A 114 -9.25 -12.09 1.90
CA LEU A 114 -7.89 -12.30 1.41
C LEU A 114 -6.94 -12.71 2.55
N ARG A 115 -7.06 -12.09 3.71
CA ARG A 115 -6.26 -12.41 4.91
C ARG A 115 -6.47 -13.87 5.34
N LEU A 116 -7.71 -14.34 5.36
CA LEU A 116 -8.05 -15.73 5.70
C LEU A 116 -7.46 -16.71 4.67
N LYS A 117 -7.62 -16.43 3.37
CA LYS A 117 -7.05 -17.24 2.29
C LYS A 117 -5.53 -17.33 2.38
N LEU A 118 -4.86 -16.21 2.64
CA LEU A 118 -3.39 -16.19 2.78
C LEU A 118 -2.94 -17.02 3.99
N ARG A 119 -3.65 -16.95 5.12
CA ARG A 119 -3.35 -17.79 6.30
C ARG A 119 -3.51 -19.28 6.02
N GLU A 120 -4.57 -19.66 5.32
CA GLU A 120 -4.81 -21.05 4.93
C GLU A 120 -3.72 -21.57 3.98
N LEU A 121 -3.34 -20.76 2.99
CA LEU A 121 -2.24 -21.08 2.06
C LEU A 121 -0.91 -21.27 2.80
N MET A 122 -0.58 -20.39 3.75
CA MET A 122 0.63 -20.51 4.57
C MET A 122 0.63 -21.79 5.40
N LYS A 123 -0.51 -22.14 6.02
CA LYS A 123 -0.65 -23.38 6.79
C LYS A 123 -0.40 -24.62 5.92
N ARG A 124 -1.05 -24.70 4.76
CA ARG A 124 -0.87 -25.80 3.80
C ARG A 124 0.57 -25.90 3.29
N THR A 125 1.19 -24.78 2.97
CA THR A 125 2.58 -24.73 2.51
C THR A 125 3.54 -25.23 3.59
N THR A 126 3.30 -24.86 4.86
CA THR A 126 4.10 -25.30 6.00
C THR A 126 3.95 -26.80 6.25
N GLU A 127 2.73 -27.32 6.15
CA GLU A 127 2.44 -28.75 6.26
C GLU A 127 3.11 -29.54 5.13
N ALA A 128 3.01 -29.07 3.88
CA ALA A 128 3.63 -29.71 2.71
C ALA A 128 5.17 -29.76 2.82
N LEU A 129 5.81 -28.65 3.23
CA LEU A 129 7.25 -28.60 3.46
C LEU A 129 7.68 -29.56 4.58
N ARG A 130 6.89 -29.69 5.66
CA ARG A 130 7.17 -30.62 6.74
C ARG A 130 7.08 -32.09 6.31
N VAL A 131 6.16 -32.43 5.42
CA VAL A 131 6.04 -33.78 4.85
C VAL A 131 7.22 -34.06 3.92
N SER A 132 7.55 -33.12 3.02
CA SER A 132 8.68 -33.27 2.09
C SER A 132 10.04 -33.38 2.80
N GLY A 133 10.22 -32.70 3.94
CA GLY A 133 11.44 -32.83 4.75
C GLY A 133 11.62 -34.23 5.34
N LYS A 134 10.53 -34.90 5.72
CA LYS A 134 10.59 -36.26 6.25
C LYS A 134 10.99 -37.28 5.20
N ASP A 135 10.47 -37.19 3.98
CA ASP A 135 10.84 -38.13 2.90
C ASP A 135 12.36 -38.09 2.59
N TYR A 136 12.99 -36.92 2.74
CA TYR A 136 14.44 -36.77 2.60
C TYR A 136 15.20 -37.43 3.78
N GLU A 137 14.69 -37.33 5.01
CA GLU A 137 15.27 -37.97 6.19
C GLU A 137 15.22 -39.51 6.14
N TYR A 138 14.23 -40.09 5.47
CA TYR A 138 14.10 -41.55 5.30
C TYR A 138 14.82 -42.12 4.06
N THR A 139 15.46 -41.27 3.24
CA THR A 139 16.21 -41.74 2.07
C THR A 139 17.58 -42.26 2.53
N PRO A 140 17.88 -43.58 2.40
CA PRO A 140 19.20 -44.09 2.75
C PRO A 140 20.27 -43.42 1.89
N PRO A 141 21.45 -43.07 2.46
CA PRO A 141 22.50 -42.38 1.73
C PRO A 141 22.99 -43.21 0.54
N LEU A 142 23.38 -42.53 -0.53
CA LEU A 142 24.05 -43.14 -1.69
C LEU A 142 25.34 -43.83 -1.22
N MET A 143 25.31 -45.15 -1.11
CA MET A 143 26.51 -45.94 -0.84
C MET A 143 27.35 -46.03 -2.11
N TYR A 144 28.58 -45.54 -2.04
CA TYR A 144 29.55 -45.73 -3.11
C TYR A 144 29.92 -47.22 -3.20
N ARG A 145 29.99 -47.71 -4.43
CA ARG A 145 30.30 -49.11 -4.77
C ARG A 145 31.75 -49.24 -5.19
#